data_AF-A0A6B9YU72-F1
#
_entry.id   AF-A0A6B9YU72-F1
#
_cell.length_a   1.000
_cell.length_b   1.000
_cell.length_c   1.000
_cell.angle_alpha   90.00
_cell.angle_beta   90.00
_cell.angle_gamma   90.00
#
_symmetry.space_group_name_H-M   'P 1'
#
loop_
_entity.id
_entity.type
_entity.pdbx_description
1 polymer ?
#
loop_
_entity_poly.entity_id
_entity_poly.type
_entity_poly.pdbx_seq_one_letter_code
_entity_poly.pdbx_strand_id
1 'polypeptide(L)'
;MKKRINFTGRRKLAAEHIEIRVQKPEGQKYPTFTASIAPAAMDGLDKDARVYIEPYVVSSSMRFDFGTVSQPQVPAETLLSELDREESFLFRVKVVDESGHVGKILADASGIRPKDADDDGINRKSLFPVQWLDLGERIWRVDLNPHTGPVLQATTKVPELPTKLKNDPLLQGTIYPQAFREVLWFLVREEEIDDDLPWVQNWRDFISKLTGINLDEETPEDDEEREQFVEDAVKAFSGQHNFASRAKQFEEVVA
;
A
#
# COMPACT_ATOMS: atom_id res chain seq x y z
N MET A 1 -4.77 14.49 19.41
CA MET A 1 -5.99 13.72 19.05
C MET A 1 -7.01 14.59 18.28
N LYS A 2 -6.91 14.68 16.95
CA LYS A 2 -7.96 15.30 16.12
C LYS A 2 -8.98 14.21 15.76
N LYS A 3 -10.05 14.09 16.55
CA LYS A 3 -11.20 13.24 16.20
C LYS A 3 -11.74 13.71 14.85
N ARG A 4 -11.60 12.90 13.79
CA ARG A 4 -12.26 13.14 12.51
C ARG A 4 -13.76 12.93 12.72
N ILE A 5 -14.47 14.03 12.99
CA ILE A 5 -15.92 14.00 13.07
C ILE A 5 -16.43 13.68 11.66
N ASN A 6 -17.01 12.49 11.50
CA ASN A 6 -17.67 12.06 10.28
C ASN A 6 -18.99 12.83 10.10
N PHE A 7 -18.88 14.12 9.76
CA PHE A 7 -20.00 15.08 9.69
C PHE A 7 -21.08 14.70 8.67
N THR A 8 -20.83 13.73 7.78
CA THR A 8 -21.74 13.37 6.68
C THR A 8 -22.35 11.97 6.80
N GLY A 9 -21.93 11.16 7.78
CA GLY A 9 -22.32 9.75 7.89
C GLY A 9 -21.70 8.86 6.81
N ARG A 10 -20.55 9.26 6.25
CA ARG A 10 -19.89 8.56 5.14
C ARG A 10 -19.37 7.19 5.60
N ARG A 11 -19.70 6.13 4.86
CA ARG A 11 -19.23 4.77 5.14
C ARG A 11 -17.85 4.51 4.54
N LYS A 12 -16.95 3.88 5.29
CA LYS A 12 -15.68 3.39 4.73
C LYS A 12 -15.95 2.10 3.94
N LEU A 13 -15.54 2.06 2.67
CA LEU A 13 -15.53 0.84 1.88
C LEU A 13 -14.28 0.03 2.25
N ALA A 14 -14.44 -1.26 2.54
CA ALA A 14 -13.31 -2.11 2.86
C ALA A 14 -12.50 -2.37 1.59
N ALA A 15 -11.20 -2.01 1.61
CA ALA A 15 -10.32 -2.13 0.46
C ALA A 15 -10.05 -3.60 0.03
N GLU A 16 -10.47 -4.58 0.82
CA GLU A 16 -10.44 -6.01 0.47
C GLU A 16 -11.54 -6.43 -0.50
N HIS A 17 -12.63 -5.66 -0.57
CA HIS A 17 -13.73 -5.89 -1.51
C HIS A 17 -13.53 -5.17 -2.85
N ILE A 18 -12.36 -4.56 -3.05
CA ILE A 18 -12.05 -3.79 -4.25
C ILE A 18 -10.80 -4.40 -4.86
N GLU A 19 -10.91 -4.85 -6.10
CA GLU A 19 -9.80 -5.36 -6.88
C GLU A 19 -9.54 -4.42 -8.04
N ILE A 20 -8.28 -4.01 -8.19
CA ILE A 20 -7.83 -3.15 -9.28
C ILE A 20 -6.57 -3.78 -9.85
N ARG A 21 -6.50 -3.89 -11.17
CA ARG A 21 -5.30 -4.38 -11.88
C ARG A 21 -4.90 -3.34 -12.90
N VAL A 22 -3.61 -3.03 -12.96
CA VAL A 22 -3.06 -2.12 -13.97
C VAL A 22 -2.32 -2.94 -15.01
N GLN A 23 -2.55 -2.64 -16.28
CA GLN A 23 -1.91 -3.31 -17.40
C GLN A 23 -1.29 -2.27 -18.33
N LYS A 24 -0.08 -2.54 -18.80
CA LYS A 24 0.57 -1.75 -19.85
C LYS A 24 0.94 -2.68 -21.00
N PRO A 25 0.03 -2.87 -21.97
CA PRO A 25 0.32 -3.63 -23.17
C PRO A 25 1.56 -3.09 -23.89
N GLU A 26 2.34 -3.98 -24.50
CA GLU A 26 3.50 -3.60 -25.28
C GLU A 26 3.10 -2.65 -26.42
N GLY A 27 3.84 -1.56 -26.59
CA GLY A 27 3.53 -0.52 -27.58
C GLY A 27 2.51 0.54 -27.13
N GLN A 28 1.85 0.40 -25.98
CA GLN A 28 1.00 1.47 -25.43
C GLN A 28 1.79 2.50 -24.61
N LYS A 29 1.50 3.78 -24.90
CA LYS A 29 2.15 4.92 -24.24
C LYS A 29 1.75 5.05 -22.76
N TYR A 30 0.49 4.75 -22.44
CA TYR A 30 -0.07 4.87 -21.09
C TYR A 30 -0.69 3.55 -20.66
N PRO A 31 -0.62 3.20 -19.37
CA PRO A 31 -1.30 2.01 -18.86
C PRO A 31 -2.83 2.19 -18.84
N THR A 32 -3.54 1.07 -18.82
CA THR A 32 -4.97 1.00 -18.53
C THR A 32 -5.19 0.25 -17.22
N PHE A 33 -6.40 0.32 -16.66
CA PHE A 33 -6.75 -0.50 -15.49
C PHE A 33 -8.08 -1.20 -15.65
N THR A 34 -8.23 -2.32 -14.96
CA THR A 34 -9.52 -2.97 -14.70
C THR A 34 -9.82 -2.86 -13.22
N ALA A 35 -11.10 -2.78 -12.87
CA ALA A 35 -11.53 -2.73 -11.48
C ALA A 35 -12.83 -3.50 -11.29
N SER A 36 -12.95 -4.15 -10.13
CA SER A 36 -14.18 -4.77 -9.65
C SER A 36 -14.40 -4.42 -8.19
N ILE A 37 -15.67 -4.23 -7.83
CA ILE A 37 -16.11 -3.94 -6.46
C ILE A 37 -17.11 -5.04 -6.10
N ALA A 38 -16.84 -5.76 -5.01
CA ALA A 38 -17.75 -6.82 -4.57
C ALA A 38 -19.10 -6.20 -4.16
N PRO A 39 -20.25 -6.81 -4.54
CA PRO A 39 -21.58 -6.27 -4.21
C PRO A 39 -21.76 -5.97 -2.71
N ALA A 40 -21.23 -6.84 -1.85
CA ALA A 40 -21.27 -6.69 -0.39
C ALA A 40 -20.65 -5.36 0.11
N ALA A 41 -19.69 -4.78 -0.61
CA ALA A 41 -19.13 -3.48 -0.25
C ALA A 41 -20.13 -2.32 -0.42
N MET A 42 -21.11 -2.48 -1.30
CA MET A 42 -22.09 -1.46 -1.66
C MET A 42 -23.48 -1.71 -1.04
N ASP A 43 -23.66 -2.81 -0.32
CA ASP A 43 -24.93 -3.16 0.35
C ASP A 43 -25.44 -2.02 1.22
N GLY A 44 -26.72 -1.65 1.09
CA GLY A 44 -27.34 -0.58 1.88
C GLY A 44 -26.97 0.85 1.46
N LEU A 45 -26.19 1.04 0.39
CA LEU A 45 -26.06 2.35 -0.27
C LEU A 45 -27.24 2.60 -1.19
N ASP A 46 -27.48 3.88 -1.50
CA ASP A 46 -28.49 4.27 -2.49
C ASP A 46 -28.18 3.63 -3.85
N LYS A 47 -29.20 3.03 -4.46
CA LYS A 47 -29.12 2.30 -5.74
C LYS A 47 -28.77 3.21 -6.92
N ASP A 48 -29.13 4.49 -6.82
CA ASP A 48 -28.91 5.48 -7.88
C ASP A 48 -27.61 6.28 -7.67
N ALA A 49 -26.94 6.09 -6.54
CA ALA A 49 -25.66 6.75 -6.28
C ALA A 49 -24.59 6.31 -7.29
N ARG A 50 -23.81 7.28 -7.77
CA ARG A 50 -22.75 7.10 -8.76
C ARG A 50 -21.49 6.53 -8.13
N VAL A 51 -20.87 5.59 -8.81
CA VAL A 51 -19.60 4.99 -8.39
C VAL A 51 -18.48 5.60 -9.23
N TYR A 52 -17.50 6.21 -8.57
CA TYR A 52 -16.32 6.76 -9.21
C TYR A 52 -15.07 6.01 -8.76
N ILE A 53 -14.20 5.70 -9.71
CA ILE A 53 -12.84 5.24 -9.44
C ILE A 53 -11.87 6.32 -9.89
N GLU A 54 -11.05 6.78 -8.96
CA GLU A 54 -10.12 7.88 -9.14
C GLU A 54 -8.69 7.36 -8.93
N PRO A 55 -7.95 7.00 -9.99
CA PRO A 55 -6.52 6.82 -9.90
C PRO A 55 -5.85 8.17 -9.65
N TYR A 56 -4.88 8.19 -8.75
CA TYR A 56 -4.19 9.40 -8.35
C TYR A 56 -2.72 9.13 -7.99
N VAL A 57 -1.94 10.19 -8.17
CA VAL A 57 -0.60 10.41 -7.61
C VAL A 57 -0.65 11.68 -6.77
N VAL A 58 0.45 12.06 -6.10
CA VAL A 58 0.44 13.16 -5.11
C VAL A 58 -0.17 14.47 -5.65
N SER A 59 0.12 14.80 -6.92
CA SER A 59 -0.27 16.08 -7.54
C SER A 59 -1.40 15.98 -8.58
N SER A 60 -1.79 14.77 -9.01
CA SER A 60 -2.69 14.57 -10.14
C SER A 60 -3.66 13.41 -9.91
N SER A 61 -4.88 13.53 -10.44
CA SER A 61 -5.89 12.47 -10.38
C SER A 61 -6.75 12.46 -11.64
N MET A 62 -7.18 11.29 -12.07
CA MET A 62 -8.24 11.14 -13.07
C MET A 62 -9.50 10.60 -12.39
N ARG A 63 -10.66 10.75 -13.02
CA ARG A 63 -11.94 10.21 -12.51
C ARG A 63 -12.62 9.41 -13.60
N PHE A 64 -12.99 8.18 -13.28
CA PHE A 64 -13.72 7.28 -14.17
C PHE A 64 -15.08 6.94 -13.56
N ASP A 65 -16.11 7.05 -14.36
CA ASP A 65 -17.50 6.77 -13.98
C ASP A 65 -17.81 5.28 -14.17
N PHE A 66 -18.10 4.61 -13.07
CA PHE A 66 -18.37 3.18 -13.00
C PHE A 66 -19.87 2.86 -12.91
N GLY A 67 -20.73 3.79 -13.35
CA GLY A 67 -22.17 3.63 -13.31
C GLY A 67 -22.76 3.90 -11.94
N THR A 68 -23.81 3.17 -11.57
CA THR A 68 -24.48 3.32 -10.27
C THR A 68 -24.31 2.07 -9.42
N VAL A 69 -24.64 2.17 -8.13
CA VAL A 69 -24.64 1.01 -7.22
C VAL A 69 -25.49 -0.14 -7.75
N SER A 70 -26.64 0.16 -8.34
CA SER A 70 -27.54 -0.86 -8.90
C SER A 70 -27.18 -1.33 -10.31
N GLN A 71 -26.43 -0.51 -11.07
CA GLN A 71 -25.97 -0.84 -12.41
C GLN A 71 -24.48 -0.49 -12.57
N PRO A 72 -23.58 -1.28 -11.95
CA PRO A 72 -22.15 -1.09 -12.13
C PRO A 72 -21.78 -1.31 -13.59
N GLN A 73 -21.05 -0.37 -14.17
CA GLN A 73 -20.62 -0.42 -15.56
C GLN A 73 -19.16 -0.05 -15.64
N VAL A 74 -18.34 -0.89 -16.26
CA VAL A 74 -16.94 -0.52 -16.54
C VAL A 74 -16.92 0.49 -17.69
N PRO A 75 -16.29 1.67 -17.53
CA PRO A 75 -16.17 2.63 -18.62
C PRO A 75 -15.40 2.05 -19.80
N ALA A 76 -15.73 2.50 -21.01
CA ALA A 76 -15.11 2.02 -22.25
C ALA A 76 -13.60 2.31 -22.32
N GLU A 77 -13.15 3.37 -21.64
CA GLU A 77 -11.76 3.77 -21.60
C GLU A 77 -11.32 3.96 -20.14
N THR A 78 -10.22 3.28 -19.78
CA THR A 78 -9.57 3.36 -18.46
C THR A 78 -8.09 3.75 -18.58
N LEU A 79 -7.74 4.48 -19.64
CA LEU A 79 -6.38 4.91 -19.96
C LEU A 79 -5.90 5.96 -18.95
N LEU A 80 -4.75 5.74 -18.33
CA LEU A 80 -4.15 6.64 -17.34
C LEU A 80 -3.27 7.70 -18.03
N SER A 81 -3.88 8.52 -18.90
CA SER A 81 -3.15 9.45 -19.77
C SER A 81 -2.63 10.72 -19.08
N GLU A 82 -3.24 11.09 -17.96
CA GLU A 82 -2.93 12.34 -17.22
C GLU A 82 -2.10 12.11 -15.96
N LEU A 83 -1.71 10.86 -15.68
CA LEU A 83 -0.87 10.51 -14.55
C LEU A 83 0.57 10.28 -15.02
N ASP A 84 1.53 10.72 -14.20
CA ASP A 84 2.94 10.55 -14.52
C ASP A 84 3.35 9.07 -14.53
N ARG A 85 4.24 8.69 -15.44
CA ARG A 85 4.48 7.29 -15.81
C ARG A 85 5.45 6.56 -14.90
N GLU A 86 6.16 7.30 -14.05
CA GLU A 86 7.23 6.77 -13.20
C GLU A 86 6.76 6.55 -11.75
N GLU A 87 5.55 6.96 -11.43
CA GLU A 87 5.00 6.89 -10.07
C GLU A 87 4.01 5.72 -9.90
N SER A 88 3.98 5.12 -8.71
CA SER A 88 2.97 4.14 -8.35
C SER A 88 1.61 4.81 -8.20
N PHE A 89 0.67 4.41 -9.06
CA PHE A 89 -0.72 4.86 -8.95
C PHE A 89 -1.37 4.26 -7.70
N LEU A 90 -2.06 5.12 -6.97
CA LEU A 90 -3.04 4.69 -5.99
C LEU A 90 -4.43 4.94 -6.54
N PHE A 91 -5.40 4.23 -5.99
CA PHE A 91 -6.78 4.36 -6.38
C PHE A 91 -7.63 4.74 -5.18
N ARG A 92 -8.64 5.55 -5.46
CA ARG A 92 -9.73 5.85 -4.54
C ARG A 92 -11.04 5.48 -5.21
N VAL A 93 -11.93 4.87 -4.45
CA VAL A 93 -13.33 4.63 -4.85
C VAL A 93 -14.21 5.57 -4.05
N LYS A 94 -15.15 6.23 -4.73
CA LYS A 94 -16.19 7.06 -4.11
C LYS A 94 -17.56 6.61 -4.57
N VAL A 95 -18.51 6.54 -3.66
CA VAL A 95 -19.93 6.43 -3.97
C VAL A 95 -20.58 7.76 -3.63
N VAL A 96 -21.19 8.40 -4.61
CA VAL A 96 -21.67 9.79 -4.54
C VAL A 96 -23.16 9.84 -4.87
N ASP A 97 -23.94 10.41 -3.96
CA ASP A 97 -25.31 10.82 -4.22
C ASP A 97 -25.29 12.16 -4.94
N GLU A 98 -25.73 12.18 -6.19
CA GLU A 98 -25.81 13.37 -7.05
C GLU A 98 -27.23 13.90 -7.20
N SER A 99 -28.20 13.42 -6.42
CA SER A 99 -29.59 13.90 -6.46
C SER A 99 -29.75 15.35 -5.99
N GLY A 100 -28.81 15.83 -5.16
CA GLY A 100 -28.77 17.20 -4.65
C GLY A 100 -27.92 18.15 -5.50
N HIS A 101 -27.98 19.45 -5.19
CA HIS A 101 -27.21 20.50 -5.88
C HIS A 101 -25.69 20.39 -5.66
N VAL A 102 -25.27 19.73 -4.58
CA VAL A 102 -23.89 19.39 -4.28
C VAL A 102 -23.83 17.88 -4.06
N GLY A 103 -23.01 17.19 -4.84
CA GLY A 103 -22.84 15.75 -4.71
C GLY A 103 -22.34 15.37 -3.30
N LYS A 104 -23.05 14.47 -2.63
CA LYS A 104 -22.71 13.99 -1.29
C LYS A 104 -21.98 12.66 -1.36
N ILE A 105 -20.77 12.58 -0.83
CA ILE A 105 -20.06 11.30 -0.74
C ILE A 105 -20.72 10.42 0.33
N LEU A 106 -21.36 9.33 -0.10
CA LEU A 106 -21.99 8.33 0.76
C LEU A 106 -20.99 7.32 1.30
N ALA A 107 -20.01 6.93 0.49
CA ALA A 107 -18.97 5.99 0.89
C ALA A 107 -17.64 6.22 0.17
N ASP A 108 -16.52 5.83 0.79
CA ASP A 108 -15.21 5.93 0.17
C ASP A 108 -14.22 4.83 0.61
N ALA A 109 -13.29 4.48 -0.29
CA ALA A 109 -12.04 3.80 0.02
C ALA A 109 -10.89 4.55 -0.66
N SER A 110 -9.78 4.75 0.02
CA SER A 110 -8.60 5.46 -0.50
C SER A 110 -7.33 4.66 -0.28
N GLY A 111 -6.26 4.97 -1.01
CA GLY A 111 -4.97 4.31 -0.86
C GLY A 111 -4.96 2.87 -1.37
N ILE A 112 -5.86 2.52 -2.30
CA ILE A 112 -5.95 1.18 -2.88
C ILE A 112 -4.79 1.02 -3.86
N ARG A 113 -3.92 0.04 -3.60
CA ARG A 113 -2.85 -0.34 -4.53
C ARG A 113 -3.38 -1.34 -5.56
N PRO A 114 -3.04 -1.18 -6.84
CA PRO A 114 -3.36 -2.19 -7.84
C PRO A 114 -2.65 -3.51 -7.51
N LYS A 115 -3.29 -4.63 -7.79
CA LYS A 115 -2.67 -5.96 -7.73
C LYS A 115 -1.72 -6.12 -8.92
N ASP A 116 -0.58 -6.75 -8.67
CA ASP A 116 0.35 -7.14 -9.74
C ASP A 116 -0.29 -8.22 -10.62
N ALA A 117 0.06 -8.23 -11.92
CA ALA A 117 -0.48 -9.19 -12.88
C ALA A 117 -0.12 -10.65 -12.54
N ASP A 118 0.99 -10.85 -11.80
CA ASP A 118 1.52 -12.16 -11.37
C ASP A 118 1.10 -12.55 -9.93
N ASP A 119 0.10 -11.87 -9.35
CA ASP A 119 -0.41 -12.23 -8.02
C ASP A 119 -1.37 -13.44 -8.12
N ASP A 120 -0.86 -14.63 -7.78
CA ASP A 120 -1.49 -15.96 -7.87
C ASP A 120 -2.71 -16.18 -6.94
N GLY A 121 -3.44 -15.12 -6.59
CA GLY A 121 -4.77 -15.22 -5.97
C GLY A 121 -4.78 -15.66 -4.50
N ILE A 122 -3.62 -15.91 -3.88
CA ILE A 122 -3.53 -15.98 -2.41
C ILE A 122 -3.46 -14.55 -1.91
N ASN A 123 -4.62 -14.02 -1.54
CA ASN A 123 -4.93 -12.66 -1.04
C ASN A 123 -4.05 -12.21 0.16
N ARG A 124 -2.73 -12.16 0.00
CA ARG A 124 -1.77 -11.59 0.94
C ARG A 124 -1.27 -10.29 0.34
N LYS A 125 -1.99 -9.21 0.62
CA LYS A 125 -1.46 -7.86 0.40
C LYS A 125 -0.10 -7.78 1.09
N SER A 126 0.96 -7.52 0.31
CA SER A 126 2.29 -7.33 0.87
C SER A 126 2.25 -6.15 1.85
N LEU A 127 2.71 -6.38 3.08
CA LEU A 127 2.82 -5.32 4.09
C LEU A 127 3.81 -4.24 3.65
N PHE A 128 4.80 -4.64 2.85
CA PHE A 128 5.85 -3.77 2.36
C PHE A 128 6.04 -3.97 0.85
N PRO A 129 5.26 -3.26 0.02
CA PRO A 129 5.31 -3.41 -1.42
C PRO A 129 6.65 -2.91 -1.98
N VAL A 130 7.08 -3.51 -3.09
CA VAL A 130 8.28 -3.10 -3.81
C VAL A 130 7.88 -2.33 -5.07
N GLN A 131 8.44 -1.15 -5.26
CA GLN A 131 8.25 -0.32 -6.46
C GLN A 131 9.57 -0.22 -7.22
N TRP A 132 9.51 -0.45 -8.53
CA TRP A 132 10.68 -0.39 -9.43
C TRP A 132 10.66 0.93 -10.21
N LEU A 133 11.68 1.77 -10.04
CA LEU A 133 11.85 3.04 -10.76
C LEU A 133 13.33 3.41 -10.96
N ASP A 134 13.62 4.45 -11.75
CA ASP A 134 14.99 4.98 -11.86
C ASP A 134 15.34 5.78 -10.58
N LEU A 135 16.31 5.28 -9.82
CA LEU A 135 16.79 5.89 -8.57
C LEU A 135 18.15 6.59 -8.74
N GLY A 136 18.58 6.87 -9.97
CA GLY A 136 19.92 7.37 -10.24
C GLY A 136 20.96 6.30 -9.87
N GLU A 137 21.88 6.62 -8.97
CA GLU A 137 22.92 5.69 -8.52
C GLU A 137 22.56 4.98 -7.20
N ARG A 138 21.37 5.21 -6.65
CA ARG A 138 20.88 4.47 -5.48
C ARG A 138 20.30 3.13 -5.93
N ILE A 139 20.64 2.07 -5.21
CA ILE A 139 20.11 0.72 -5.50
C ILE A 139 18.69 0.57 -4.94
N TRP A 140 18.46 1.07 -3.72
CA TRP A 140 17.16 1.04 -3.06
C TRP A 140 17.02 2.19 -2.06
N ARG A 141 15.78 2.46 -1.62
CA ARG A 141 15.43 3.33 -0.48
C ARG A 141 14.05 2.94 0.05
N VAL A 142 13.72 3.37 1.26
CA VAL A 142 12.33 3.37 1.73
C VAL A 142 11.69 4.71 1.41
N ASP A 143 10.53 4.69 0.77
CA ASP A 143 9.64 5.84 0.66
C ASP A 143 8.57 5.75 1.75
N LEU A 144 8.60 6.71 2.68
CA LEU A 144 7.71 6.77 3.85
C LEU A 144 6.68 7.88 3.62
N ASN A 145 5.45 7.49 3.29
CA ASN A 145 4.36 8.42 3.10
C ASN A 145 3.32 8.27 4.23
N PRO A 146 3.03 9.33 5.02
CA PRO A 146 2.07 9.26 6.13
C PRO A 146 0.67 8.78 5.72
N HIS A 147 0.26 9.04 4.47
CA HIS A 147 -1.09 8.74 4.00
C HIS A 147 -1.21 7.40 3.28
N THR A 148 -0.13 6.91 2.68
CA THR A 148 -0.17 5.76 1.76
C THR A 148 0.70 4.58 2.23
N GLY A 149 1.50 4.81 3.27
CA GLY A 149 2.33 3.81 3.92
C GLY A 149 3.67 3.59 3.23
N PRO A 150 4.52 2.74 3.83
CA PRO A 150 5.89 2.54 3.38
C PRO A 150 5.95 1.74 2.08
N VAL A 151 6.89 2.09 1.21
CA VAL A 151 7.20 1.38 -0.03
C VAL A 151 8.71 1.17 -0.13
N LEU A 152 9.15 -0.05 -0.44
CA LEU A 152 10.54 -0.31 -0.80
C LEU A 152 10.72 0.09 -2.26
N GLN A 153 11.43 1.17 -2.51
CA GLN A 153 11.77 1.59 -3.87
C GLN A 153 13.11 0.99 -4.26
N ALA A 154 13.18 0.34 -5.42
CA ALA A 154 14.39 -0.30 -5.94
C ALA A 154 14.66 0.10 -7.40
N THR A 155 15.93 0.18 -7.77
CA THR A 155 16.34 0.70 -9.08
C THR A 155 16.01 -0.25 -10.23
N THR A 156 15.57 0.31 -11.36
CA THR A 156 15.43 -0.41 -12.64
C THR A 156 16.75 -0.56 -13.38
N LYS A 157 17.81 0.15 -12.98
CA LYS A 157 19.13 0.10 -13.65
C LYS A 157 19.86 -1.23 -13.51
N VAL A 158 19.45 -2.08 -12.57
CA VAL A 158 20.02 -3.41 -12.35
C VAL A 158 18.97 -4.47 -12.72
N PRO A 159 18.99 -5.02 -13.95
CA PRO A 159 17.94 -5.91 -14.43
C PRO A 159 17.72 -7.18 -13.60
N GLU A 160 18.79 -7.70 -12.98
CA GLU A 160 18.74 -8.90 -12.13
C GLU A 160 18.26 -8.63 -10.70
N LEU A 161 18.09 -7.36 -10.30
CA LEU A 161 17.77 -7.00 -8.93
C LEU A 161 16.42 -7.58 -8.45
N PRO A 162 15.34 -7.63 -9.24
CA PRO A 162 14.11 -8.31 -8.83
C PRO A 162 14.30 -9.79 -8.49
N THR A 163 15.05 -10.51 -9.32
CA THR A 163 15.36 -11.93 -9.09
C THR A 163 16.24 -12.12 -7.87
N LYS A 164 17.28 -11.27 -7.71
CA LYS A 164 18.16 -11.32 -6.54
C LYS A 164 17.43 -10.97 -5.26
N LEU A 165 16.61 -9.91 -5.23
CA LEU A 165 15.86 -9.52 -4.04
C LEU A 165 14.91 -10.63 -3.56
N LYS A 166 14.37 -11.44 -4.48
CA LYS A 166 13.53 -12.60 -4.15
C LYS A 166 14.31 -13.81 -3.63
N ASN A 167 15.53 -14.04 -4.11
CA ASN A 167 16.21 -15.33 -3.93
C ASN A 167 17.51 -15.26 -3.11
N ASP A 168 18.20 -14.13 -3.10
CA ASP A 168 19.51 -13.93 -2.45
C ASP A 168 19.32 -13.56 -0.97
N PRO A 169 19.61 -14.46 -0.01
CA PRO A 169 19.36 -14.20 1.40
C PRO A 169 20.32 -13.16 1.99
N LEU A 170 21.50 -12.96 1.40
CA LEU A 170 22.45 -11.94 1.83
C LEU A 170 21.93 -10.56 1.47
N LEU A 171 21.39 -10.42 0.25
CA LEU A 171 20.73 -9.19 -0.18
C LEU A 171 19.46 -8.93 0.66
N GLN A 172 18.65 -9.95 0.92
CA GLN A 172 17.48 -9.83 1.81
C GLN A 172 17.86 -9.39 3.22
N GLY A 173 18.89 -9.99 3.80
CA GLY A 173 19.36 -9.71 5.15
C GLY A 173 20.01 -8.33 5.31
N THR A 174 20.48 -7.72 4.22
CA THR A 174 21.04 -6.36 4.24
C THR A 174 19.97 -5.29 3.98
N ILE A 175 18.93 -5.61 3.21
CA ILE A 175 17.86 -4.66 2.86
C ILE A 175 16.71 -4.70 3.86
N TYR A 176 16.08 -5.86 4.08
CA TYR A 176 14.81 -5.91 4.80
C TYR A 176 14.90 -5.52 6.27
N PRO A 177 15.92 -5.94 7.07
CA PRO A 177 16.05 -5.47 8.44
C PRO A 177 16.21 -3.95 8.56
N GLN A 178 16.99 -3.33 7.66
CA GLN A 178 17.17 -1.88 7.66
C GLN A 178 15.91 -1.14 7.22
N ALA A 179 15.28 -1.63 6.16
CA ALA A 179 14.05 -1.03 5.68
C ALA A 179 12.91 -1.17 6.71
N PHE A 180 12.83 -2.30 7.42
CA PHE A 180 11.92 -2.47 8.56
C PHE A 180 12.22 -1.50 9.70
N ARG A 181 13.50 -1.32 10.04
CA ARG A 181 13.95 -0.34 11.04
C ARG A 181 13.47 1.09 10.70
N GLU A 182 13.57 1.50 9.43
CA GLU A 182 13.08 2.81 8.99
C GLU A 182 11.56 2.96 9.19
N VAL A 183 10.78 1.93 8.90
CA VAL A 183 9.33 1.93 9.13
C VAL A 183 8.99 1.99 10.62
N LEU A 184 9.71 1.25 11.46
CA LEU A 184 9.50 1.29 12.91
C LEU A 184 9.77 2.70 13.46
N TRP A 185 10.90 3.30 13.08
CA TRP A 185 11.21 4.67 13.47
C TRP A 185 10.15 5.67 13.03
N PHE A 186 9.62 5.50 11.82
CA PHE A 186 8.53 6.34 11.32
C PHE A 186 7.28 6.20 12.20
N LEU A 187 6.89 4.97 12.54
CA LEU A 187 5.70 4.70 13.36
C LEU A 187 5.80 5.21 14.80
N VAL A 188 7.00 5.20 15.40
CA VAL A 188 7.18 5.60 16.82
C VAL A 188 7.56 7.07 17.01
N ARG A 189 7.97 7.78 15.95
CA ARG A 189 8.36 9.20 16.02
C ARG A 189 7.36 10.16 15.39
N GLU A 190 6.63 9.72 14.35
CA GLU A 190 5.77 10.63 13.61
C GLU A 190 4.41 10.79 14.30
N GLU A 191 4.18 11.96 14.89
CA GLU A 191 2.94 12.28 15.60
C GLU A 191 1.76 12.61 14.66
N GLU A 192 2.03 12.87 13.38
CA GLU A 192 1.00 13.26 12.39
C GLU A 192 0.38 12.08 11.61
N ILE A 193 0.80 10.84 11.88
CA ILE A 193 0.21 9.67 11.23
C ILE A 193 -1.25 9.50 11.70
N ASP A 194 -2.17 9.35 10.75
CA ASP A 194 -3.57 9.02 11.05
C ASP A 194 -3.68 7.53 11.40
N ASP A 195 -3.85 7.24 12.69
CA ASP A 195 -3.96 5.88 13.24
C ASP A 195 -5.05 5.03 12.57
N ASP A 196 -6.10 5.66 12.02
CA ASP A 196 -7.21 4.96 11.35
C ASP A 196 -6.86 4.49 9.92
N LEU A 197 -5.65 4.80 9.44
CA LEU A 197 -5.20 4.38 8.12
C LEU A 197 -4.95 2.87 8.10
N PRO A 198 -5.48 2.14 7.09
CA PRO A 198 -5.33 0.69 7.02
C PRO A 198 -3.88 0.21 7.05
N TRP A 199 -2.94 0.97 6.47
CA TRP A 199 -1.54 0.59 6.46
C TRP A 199 -0.95 0.62 7.87
N VAL A 200 -1.27 1.63 8.69
CA VAL A 200 -0.79 1.77 10.07
C VAL A 200 -1.25 0.58 10.90
N GLN A 201 -2.54 0.27 10.84
CA GLN A 201 -3.15 -0.86 11.55
C GLN A 201 -2.52 -2.18 11.14
N ASN A 202 -2.31 -2.42 9.84
CA ASN A 202 -1.65 -3.64 9.36
C ASN A 202 -0.21 -3.78 9.88
N TRP A 203 0.52 -2.66 9.98
CA TRP A 203 1.89 -2.67 10.50
C TRP A 203 1.92 -2.86 12.01
N ARG A 204 1.02 -2.22 12.78
CA ARG A 204 0.88 -2.44 14.23
C ARG A 204 0.52 -3.88 14.54
N ASP A 205 -0.44 -4.46 13.81
CA ASP A 205 -0.80 -5.88 13.93
C ASP A 205 0.37 -6.81 13.65
N PHE A 206 1.17 -6.51 12.62
CA PHE A 206 2.35 -7.30 12.29
C PHE A 206 3.40 -7.21 13.40
N ILE A 207 3.69 -6.00 13.88
CA ILE A 207 4.66 -5.75 14.94
C ILE A 207 4.22 -6.42 16.23
N SER A 208 2.94 -6.29 16.61
CA SER A 208 2.39 -6.95 17.80
C SER A 208 2.51 -8.48 17.73
N LYS A 209 2.24 -9.09 16.57
CA LYS A 209 2.45 -10.53 16.38
C LYS A 209 3.92 -10.93 16.42
N LEU A 210 4.82 -10.04 16.00
CA LEU A 210 6.26 -10.28 15.97
C LEU A 210 6.92 -10.15 17.35
N THR A 211 6.57 -9.11 18.10
CA THR A 211 7.23 -8.71 19.35
C THR A 211 6.42 -9.04 20.59
N GLY A 212 5.11 -9.25 20.46
CA GLY A 212 4.16 -9.35 21.56
C GLY A 212 3.69 -8.00 22.12
N ILE A 213 4.19 -6.88 21.61
CA ILE A 213 3.90 -5.53 22.12
C ILE A 213 2.79 -4.89 21.29
N ASN A 214 1.72 -4.43 21.93
CA ASN A 214 0.67 -3.66 21.26
C ASN A 214 1.00 -2.17 21.30
N LEU A 215 1.40 -1.60 20.16
CA LEU A 215 1.75 -0.18 20.05
C LEU A 215 0.58 0.78 20.35
N ASP A 216 -0.67 0.33 20.26
CA ASP A 216 -1.83 1.13 20.63
C ASP A 216 -1.99 1.27 22.16
N GLU A 217 -1.41 0.33 22.92
CA GLU A 217 -1.49 0.27 24.39
C GLU A 217 -0.19 0.70 25.06
N GLU A 218 0.94 0.31 24.47
CA GLU A 218 2.30 0.51 24.99
C GLU A 218 3.15 1.19 23.92
N THR A 219 3.00 2.51 23.80
CA THR A 219 3.86 3.33 22.92
C THR A 219 5.11 3.76 23.70
N PRO A 220 6.33 3.49 23.19
CA PRO A 220 7.57 3.98 23.80
C PRO A 220 7.59 5.51 23.95
N GLU A 221 7.79 6.00 25.18
CA GLU A 221 7.59 7.42 25.52
C GLU A 221 8.83 8.27 25.23
N ASP A 222 10.02 7.75 25.53
CA ASP A 222 11.30 8.45 25.35
C ASP A 222 12.18 7.83 24.27
N ASP A 223 13.27 8.53 23.93
CA ASP A 223 14.16 8.12 22.86
C ASP A 223 14.92 6.81 23.16
N GLU A 224 15.19 6.50 24.43
CA GLU A 224 15.89 5.28 24.84
C GLU A 224 14.95 4.07 24.73
N GLU A 225 13.71 4.20 25.20
CA GLU A 225 12.67 3.19 25.03
C GLU A 225 12.37 2.92 23.55
N ARG A 226 12.30 3.98 22.73
CA ARG A 226 12.09 3.87 21.28
C ARG A 226 13.24 3.15 20.61
N GLU A 227 14.48 3.50 20.94
CA GLU A 227 15.67 2.85 20.38
C GLU A 227 15.70 1.36 20.74
N GLN A 228 15.48 1.03 22.01
CA GLN A 228 15.45 -0.35 22.48
C GLN A 228 14.33 -1.15 21.79
N PHE A 229 13.13 -0.59 21.70
CA PHE A 229 12.01 -1.20 21.01
C PHE A 229 12.32 -1.49 19.54
N VAL A 230 12.88 -0.51 18.82
CA VAL A 230 13.23 -0.66 17.41
C VAL A 230 14.28 -1.76 17.22
N GLU A 231 15.33 -1.80 18.03
CA GLU A 231 16.38 -2.80 17.91
C GLU A 231 15.88 -4.21 18.25
N ASP A 232 15.05 -4.36 19.28
CA ASP A 232 14.46 -5.65 19.64
C ASP A 232 13.51 -6.16 18.56
N ALA A 233 12.69 -5.27 17.98
CA ALA A 233 11.81 -5.62 16.87
C ALA A 233 12.61 -6.04 15.63
N VAL A 234 13.68 -5.32 15.27
CA VAL A 234 14.56 -5.68 14.14
C VAL A 234 15.25 -7.02 14.38
N LYS A 235 15.68 -7.28 15.62
CA LYS A 235 16.27 -8.57 16.01
C LYS A 235 15.26 -9.71 15.90
N ALA A 236 14.03 -9.51 16.39
CA ALA A 236 12.95 -10.49 16.28
C ALA A 236 12.61 -10.78 14.81
N PHE A 237 12.47 -9.75 13.98
CA PHE A 237 12.25 -9.87 12.54
C PHE A 237 13.36 -10.66 11.87
N SER A 238 14.62 -10.28 12.12
CA SER A 238 15.78 -10.93 11.53
C SER A 238 15.90 -12.40 11.94
N GLY A 239 15.54 -12.71 13.20
CA GLY A 239 15.49 -14.07 13.74
C GLY A 239 14.38 -14.91 13.10
N GLN A 240 13.16 -14.37 12.98
CA GLN A 240 12.02 -15.05 12.34
C GLN A 240 12.35 -15.46 10.89
N HIS A 241 13.07 -14.61 10.16
CA HIS A 241 13.44 -14.85 8.77
C HIS A 241 14.78 -15.58 8.58
N ASN A 242 15.52 -15.84 9.66
CA ASN A 242 16.81 -16.54 9.67
C ASN A 242 17.82 -16.01 8.63
N PHE A 243 17.87 -14.68 8.40
CA PHE A 243 18.64 -14.10 7.28
C PHE A 243 20.10 -14.54 7.27
N ALA A 244 20.80 -14.42 8.41
CA ALA A 244 22.21 -14.79 8.50
C ALA A 244 22.46 -16.29 8.24
N SER A 245 21.63 -17.16 8.79
CA SER A 245 21.74 -18.62 8.58
C SER A 245 21.45 -19.00 7.13
N ARG A 246 20.43 -18.39 6.51
CA ARG A 246 20.11 -18.60 5.09
C ARG A 246 21.21 -18.06 4.17
N ALA A 247 21.80 -16.91 4.49
CA ALA A 247 22.91 -16.34 3.73
C ALA A 247 24.13 -17.27 3.77
N LYS A 248 24.49 -17.78 4.96
CA LYS A 248 25.57 -18.76 5.10
C LYS A 248 25.35 -20.01 4.24
N GLN A 249 24.15 -20.60 4.31
CA GLN A 249 23.81 -21.80 3.52
C GLN A 249 23.83 -21.53 2.01
N PHE A 250 23.40 -20.34 1.58
CA PHE A 250 23.40 -19.96 0.19
C PHE A 250 24.82 -19.85 -0.38
N GLU A 251 25.73 -19.22 0.34
CA GLU A 251 27.15 -19.14 -0.05
C GLU A 251 27.81 -20.52 -0.15
N GLU A 252 27.49 -21.44 0.77
CA GLU A 252 28.02 -22.82 0.75
C GLU A 252 27.55 -23.65 -0.47
N VAL A 253 26.43 -23.27 -1.11
CA VAL A 253 25.88 -23.94 -2.30
C VAL A 253 26.37 -23.33 -3.61
N VAL A 254 26.68 -22.03 -3.59
CA VAL A 254 27.11 -21.27 -4.78
C VAL A 254 28.63 -21.30 -4.99
N ALA A 255 29.41 -21.57 -3.92
CA ALA A 255 30.87 -21.74 -3.96
C ALA A 255 31.29 -23.13 -4.49
#